data_AF-A0A7C7EK60-F1
#
_entry.id   AF-A0A7C7EK60-F1
#
_cell.length_a   1.000
_cell.length_b   1.000
_cell.length_c   1.000
_cell.angle_alpha   90.00
_cell.angle_beta   90.00
_cell.angle_gamma   90.00
#
_symmetry.space_group_name_H-M   'P 1'
#
loop_
_entity.id
_entity.type
_entity.pdbx_description
1 polymer ?
#
loop_
_entity_poly.entity_id
_entity_poly.type
_entity_poly.pdbx_seq_one_letter_code
_entity_poly.pdbx_strand_id
1 'polypeptide(L)'
;MNVERDIVKLFKCLADKTRLLIINNLEKEPMYVELLSERLGLAPSTISFHLKKLEESGLVHSVKEQYYVMYHLNNEMLSLSLSSLINQTENEKDMQTLREEQYKQKVIDTFFEYGKLKSIPVQRKKRDIVLREIAKVFEPGKRYTEKEVNIAIADFHDDFCTIRREFICSGIMKRDKNMYWLVEE
;
A
#
# COMPACT_ATOMS: atom_id res chain seq x y z
N MET A 1 -0.46 -19.16 15.76
CA MET A 1 -1.06 -17.84 16.03
C MET A 1 -1.26 -17.13 14.70
N ASN A 2 -2.40 -16.47 14.52
CA ASN A 2 -2.77 -15.89 13.23
C ASN A 2 -2.16 -14.49 13.15
N VAL A 3 -0.97 -14.39 12.55
CA VAL A 3 -0.03 -13.26 12.70
C VAL A 3 -0.66 -11.90 12.35
N GLU A 4 -1.53 -11.82 11.34
CA GLU A 4 -2.25 -10.58 10.97
C GLU A 4 -3.22 -10.08 12.05
N ARG A 5 -3.91 -10.99 12.77
CA ARG A 5 -4.82 -10.60 13.87
C ARG A 5 -4.07 -10.07 15.08
N ASP A 6 -2.78 -10.39 15.20
CA ASP A 6 -1.96 -10.01 16.34
C ASP A 6 -1.38 -8.59 16.17
N ILE A 7 -1.04 -8.17 14.93
CA ILE A 7 -0.52 -6.82 14.65
C ILE A 7 -1.57 -5.72 14.80
N VAL A 8 -2.80 -5.92 14.30
CA VAL A 8 -3.86 -4.91 14.46
C VAL A 8 -4.22 -4.70 15.92
N LYS A 9 -4.22 -5.78 16.72
CA LYS A 9 -4.40 -5.71 18.18
C LYS A 9 -3.26 -4.95 18.83
N LEU A 10 -2.02 -5.19 18.42
CA LEU A 10 -0.83 -4.47 18.89
C LEU A 10 -0.96 -2.97 18.65
N PHE A 11 -1.26 -2.53 17.41
CA PHE A 11 -1.40 -1.10 17.10
C PHE A 11 -2.59 -0.46 17.83
N LYS A 12 -3.73 -1.14 17.93
CA LYS A 12 -4.86 -0.68 18.76
C LYS A 12 -4.49 -0.60 20.25
N CYS A 13 -3.54 -1.42 20.70
CA CYS A 13 -3.01 -1.37 22.05
C CYS A 13 -2.11 -0.14 22.25
N LEU A 14 -1.23 0.13 21.30
CA LEU A 14 -0.30 1.27 21.35
C LEU A 14 -0.97 2.63 21.10
N ALA A 15 -2.11 2.67 20.42
CA ALA A 15 -2.87 3.90 20.12
C ALA A 15 -3.61 4.47 21.35
N ASP A 16 -2.93 4.60 22.48
CA ASP A 16 -3.45 5.15 23.74
C ASP A 16 -2.32 5.78 24.55
N LYS A 17 -2.52 7.04 24.94
CA LYS A 17 -1.49 7.84 25.62
C LYS A 17 -1.01 7.20 26.92
N THR A 18 -1.92 6.68 27.74
CA THR A 18 -1.57 6.10 29.05
C THR A 18 -0.75 4.83 28.88
N ARG A 19 -1.10 3.96 27.93
CA ARG A 19 -0.32 2.75 27.64
C ARG A 19 1.09 3.07 27.17
N LEU A 20 1.26 4.09 26.33
CA LEU A 20 2.59 4.55 25.92
C LEU A 20 3.40 5.07 27.12
N LEU A 21 2.77 5.82 28.04
CA LEU A 21 3.44 6.28 29.25
C LEU A 21 3.84 5.13 30.19
N ILE A 22 3.01 4.09 30.31
CA ILE A 22 3.34 2.88 31.06
C ILE A 22 4.54 2.17 30.41
N ILE A 23 4.52 1.96 29.10
CA ILE A 23 5.64 1.35 28.35
C ILE A 23 6.94 2.13 28.58
N ASN A 24 6.92 3.46 28.46
CA ASN A 24 8.10 4.31 28.68
C ASN A 24 8.66 4.23 30.12
N ASN A 25 7.81 3.90 31.10
CA ASN A 25 8.28 3.66 32.47
C ASN A 25 8.90 2.25 32.57
N LEU A 26 8.23 1.24 32.02
CA LEU A 26 8.71 -0.15 32.03
C LEU A 26 9.98 -0.37 31.20
N GLU A 27 10.27 0.50 30.23
CA GLU A 27 11.53 0.52 29.48
C GLU A 27 12.74 0.84 30.38
N LYS A 28 12.53 1.64 31.44
CA LYS A 28 13.59 2.00 32.37
C LYS A 28 13.88 0.89 33.36
N GLU A 29 12.83 0.30 33.92
CA GLU A 29 12.90 -0.79 34.91
C GLU A 29 11.54 -1.49 35.04
N PRO A 30 11.50 -2.78 35.44
CA PRO A 30 10.26 -3.45 35.82
C PRO A 30 9.58 -2.76 37.00
N MET A 31 8.25 -2.67 36.99
CA MET A 31 7.48 -1.97 38.04
C MET A 31 6.20 -2.71 38.42
N TYR A 32 5.75 -2.50 39.65
CA TYR A 32 4.44 -2.92 40.14
C TYR A 32 3.40 -1.80 39.97
N VAL A 33 2.12 -2.16 40.13
CA VAL A 33 0.96 -1.29 39.83
C VAL A 33 0.99 0.01 40.64
N GLU A 34 1.24 -0.08 41.95
CA GLU A 34 1.18 1.06 42.84
C GLU A 34 2.29 2.09 42.51
N LEU A 35 3.49 1.66 42.10
CA LEU A 35 4.55 2.58 41.67
C LEU A 35 4.20 3.29 40.34
N LEU A 36 3.64 2.56 39.38
CA LEU A 36 3.17 3.14 38.11
C LEU A 36 2.02 4.14 38.34
N SER A 37 1.12 3.81 39.26
CA SER A 37 0.00 4.66 39.68
C SER A 37 0.51 5.99 40.23
N GLU A 38 1.50 5.95 41.13
CA GLU A 38 2.11 7.14 41.71
C GLU A 38 2.84 7.98 40.64
N ARG A 39 3.68 7.35 39.80
CA ARG A 39 4.45 8.06 38.76
C ARG A 39 3.57 8.74 37.71
N LEU A 40 2.44 8.14 37.39
CA LEU A 40 1.56 8.63 36.32
C LEU A 40 0.39 9.48 36.86
N GLY A 41 0.20 9.55 38.17
CA GLY A 41 -0.92 10.27 38.78
C GLY A 41 -2.29 9.68 38.41
N LEU A 42 -2.37 8.35 38.27
CA LEU A 42 -3.57 7.63 37.86
C LEU A 42 -3.99 6.63 38.93
N ALA A 43 -5.29 6.31 39.01
CA ALA A 43 -5.76 5.31 39.95
C ALA A 43 -5.16 3.92 39.66
N PRO A 44 -4.84 3.11 40.70
CA PRO A 44 -4.30 1.75 40.51
C PRO A 44 -5.18 0.88 39.60
N SER A 45 -6.50 1.01 39.69
CA SER A 45 -7.45 0.30 38.82
C SER A 45 -7.30 0.65 37.34
N THR A 46 -7.02 1.92 37.02
CA THR A 46 -6.74 2.39 35.67
C THR A 46 -5.43 1.80 35.15
N ILE A 47 -4.38 1.78 35.96
CA ILE A 47 -3.10 1.15 35.62
C ILE A 47 -3.28 -0.34 35.35
N SER A 48 -3.92 -1.08 36.26
CA SER A 48 -4.21 -2.51 36.09
C SER A 48 -5.00 -2.80 34.81
N PHE A 49 -5.97 -1.94 34.48
CA PHE A 49 -6.73 -2.05 33.23
C PHE A 49 -5.85 -1.91 31.99
N HIS A 50 -4.94 -0.92 31.97
CA HIS A 50 -4.02 -0.73 30.85
C HIS A 50 -2.97 -1.84 30.76
N LEU A 51 -2.42 -2.29 31.89
CA LEU A 51 -1.46 -3.40 31.95
C LEU A 51 -2.07 -4.70 31.43
N LYS A 52 -3.32 -5.00 31.80
CA LYS A 52 -4.03 -6.17 31.26
C LYS A 52 -4.12 -6.14 29.73
N LYS A 53 -4.47 -4.98 29.14
CA LYS A 53 -4.51 -4.84 27.67
C LYS A 53 -3.13 -4.97 27.03
N LEU A 54 -2.10 -4.45 27.68
CA LEU A 54 -0.71 -4.58 27.22
C LEU A 54 -0.26 -6.05 27.26
N GLU A 55 -0.62 -6.78 28.30
CA GLU A 55 -0.31 -8.20 28.48
C GLU A 55 -1.06 -9.07 27.46
N GLU A 56 -2.35 -8.78 27.22
CA GLU A 56 -3.15 -9.42 26.15
C GLU A 56 -2.57 -9.19 24.75
N SER A 57 -1.81 -8.10 24.55
CA SER A 57 -1.09 -7.81 23.29
C SER A 57 0.33 -8.36 23.23
N GLY A 58 0.81 -9.00 24.30
CA GLY A 58 2.17 -9.54 24.39
C GLY A 58 3.28 -8.50 24.57
N LEU A 59 2.92 -7.23 24.79
CA LEU A 59 3.87 -6.12 24.97
C LEU A 59 4.50 -6.11 26.36
N VAL A 60 3.79 -6.63 27.36
CA VAL A 60 4.29 -6.78 28.72
C VAL A 60 3.98 -8.18 29.23
N HIS A 61 4.71 -8.62 30.25
CA HIS A 61 4.39 -9.82 31.01
C HIS A 61 4.55 -9.53 32.50
N SER A 62 3.82 -10.27 33.33
CA SER A 62 3.90 -10.16 34.77
C SER A 62 4.68 -11.33 35.40
N VAL A 63 5.46 -11.02 36.44
CA VAL A 63 6.19 -11.99 37.26
C VAL A 63 5.86 -11.73 38.73
N LYS A 64 5.54 -12.78 39.49
CA LYS A 64 5.30 -12.66 40.92
C LYS A 64 6.64 -12.74 41.67
N GLU A 65 7.02 -11.65 42.33
CA GLU A 65 8.25 -11.53 43.11
C GLU A 65 7.92 -11.21 44.57
N GLN A 66 8.11 -12.20 45.46
CA GLN A 66 7.77 -12.11 46.89
C GLN A 66 6.33 -11.61 47.12
N TYR A 67 6.18 -10.32 47.43
CA TYR A 67 4.93 -9.64 47.75
C TYR A 67 4.31 -8.90 46.57
N TYR A 68 5.07 -8.67 45.49
CA TYR A 68 4.68 -7.83 44.37
C TYR A 68 4.44 -8.64 43.09
N VAL A 69 3.58 -8.10 42.23
CA VAL A 69 3.49 -8.52 40.83
C VAL A 69 4.22 -7.46 40.01
N MET A 70 5.39 -7.82 39.51
CA MET A 70 6.26 -6.97 38.71
C MET A 70 5.89 -7.12 37.24
N TYR A 71 5.72 -6.01 36.54
CA TYR A 71 5.48 -5.98 35.11
C TYR A 71 6.77 -5.65 34.37
N HIS A 72 7.05 -6.44 33.33
CA HIS A 72 8.23 -6.36 32.50
C HIS A 72 7.82 -6.07 31.06
N LEU A 73 8.61 -5.25 30.38
CA LEU A 73 8.43 -4.99 28.96
C LEU A 73 8.98 -6.16 28.13
N ASN A 74 8.26 -6.53 27.07
CA ASN A 74 8.75 -7.51 26.11
C ASN A 74 9.62 -6.81 25.05
N ASN A 75 10.93 -6.74 25.30
CA ASN A 75 11.87 -6.01 24.45
C ASN A 75 11.96 -6.55 23.01
N GLU A 76 11.72 -7.85 22.80
CA GLU A 76 11.74 -8.44 21.47
C GLU A 76 10.65 -7.83 20.57
N MET A 77 9.46 -7.59 21.12
CA MET A 77 8.35 -6.98 20.39
C MET A 77 8.61 -5.52 19.99
N LEU A 78 9.36 -4.76 20.81
CA LEU A 78 9.70 -3.36 20.51
C LEU A 78 10.86 -3.20 19.54
N SER A 79 11.69 -4.23 19.38
CA SER A 79 12.80 -4.24 18.42
C SER A 79 12.33 -4.39 16.97
N LEU A 80 11.05 -4.71 16.74
CA LEU A 80 10.49 -4.90 15.42
C LEU A 80 10.36 -3.58 14.67
N SER A 81 10.81 -3.55 13.41
CA SER A 81 10.61 -2.39 12.53
C SER A 81 9.14 -2.26 12.11
N LEU A 82 8.65 -1.03 11.96
CA LEU A 82 7.31 -0.78 11.40
C LEU A 82 7.15 -1.43 10.02
N SER A 83 8.19 -1.41 9.18
CA SER A 83 8.21 -2.09 7.89
C SER A 83 8.00 -3.60 8.01
N SER A 84 8.63 -4.27 8.97
CA SER A 84 8.45 -5.71 9.18
C SER A 84 7.08 -6.07 9.75
N LEU A 85 6.41 -5.13 10.43
CA LEU A 85 5.04 -5.31 10.93
C LEU A 85 3.99 -5.08 9.83
N ILE A 86 4.24 -4.16 8.90
CA ILE A 86 3.28 -3.79 7.85
C ILE A 86 3.39 -4.71 6.62
N ASN A 87 4.58 -5.19 6.28
CA ASN A 87 4.82 -5.93 5.03
C ASN A 87 4.39 -7.41 5.06
N GLN A 88 3.72 -7.89 6.12
CA GLN A 88 3.35 -9.30 6.29
C GLN A 88 2.11 -9.73 5.49
N THR A 89 1.51 -8.82 4.72
CA THR A 89 0.34 -9.08 3.88
C THR A 89 0.76 -9.52 2.46
N GLU A 90 1.39 -10.68 2.33
CA GLU A 90 1.75 -11.24 1.01
C GLU A 90 0.49 -11.62 0.20
N ASN A 91 -0.58 -12.06 0.87
CA ASN A 91 -1.85 -12.47 0.25
C ASN A 91 -2.68 -11.31 -0.33
N GLU A 92 -2.44 -10.06 0.09
CA GLU A 92 -3.19 -8.90 -0.42
C GLU A 92 -2.70 -8.43 -1.79
N LYS A 93 -1.44 -8.72 -2.15
CA LYS A 93 -0.83 -8.29 -3.42
C LYS A 93 -1.54 -8.92 -4.63
N ASP A 94 -1.90 -10.20 -4.52
CA ASP A 94 -2.60 -10.93 -5.59
C ASP A 94 -4.02 -10.38 -5.81
N MET A 95 -4.72 -10.06 -4.72
CA MET A 95 -6.07 -9.50 -4.77
C MET A 95 -6.09 -8.05 -5.25
N GLN A 96 -5.07 -7.25 -4.94
CA GLN A 96 -4.93 -5.89 -5.45
C GLN A 96 -4.66 -5.88 -6.96
N THR A 97 -3.75 -6.73 -7.43
CA THR A 97 -3.44 -6.88 -8.87
C THR A 97 -4.70 -7.23 -9.67
N LEU A 98 -5.49 -8.20 -9.19
CA LEU A 98 -6.76 -8.57 -9.83
C LEU A 98 -7.76 -7.40 -9.91
N ARG A 99 -7.86 -6.57 -8.86
CA ARG A 99 -8.76 -5.40 -8.86
C ARG A 99 -8.30 -4.32 -9.84
N GLU A 100 -6.99 -4.11 -9.96
CA GLU A 100 -6.42 -3.18 -10.92
C GLU A 100 -6.70 -3.61 -12.36
N GLU A 101 -6.53 -4.90 -12.66
CA GLU A 101 -6.87 -5.47 -13.97
C GLU A 101 -8.36 -5.31 -14.29
N GLN A 102 -9.24 -5.61 -13.33
CA GLN A 102 -10.68 -5.40 -13.49
C GLN A 102 -11.03 -3.92 -13.73
N TYR A 103 -10.34 -2.99 -13.08
CA TYR A 103 -10.53 -1.56 -13.32
C TYR A 103 -10.08 -1.17 -14.73
N LYS A 104 -8.88 -1.63 -15.16
CA LYS A 104 -8.37 -1.40 -16.52
C LYS A 104 -9.35 -1.92 -17.56
N GLN A 105 -9.86 -3.15 -17.38
CA GLN A 105 -10.84 -3.75 -18.29
C GLN A 105 -12.13 -2.95 -18.36
N LYS A 106 -12.69 -2.53 -17.22
CA LYS A 106 -13.89 -1.67 -17.19
C LYS A 106 -13.69 -0.36 -17.94
N VAL A 107 -12.50 0.24 -17.82
CA VAL A 107 -12.17 1.45 -18.57
C VAL A 107 -12.15 1.14 -20.07
N ILE A 108 -11.49 0.06 -20.49
CA ILE A 108 -11.47 -0.37 -21.89
C ILE A 108 -12.89 -0.60 -22.41
N ASP A 109 -13.71 -1.39 -21.72
CA ASP A 109 -15.10 -1.69 -22.12
C ASP A 109 -15.99 -0.44 -22.23
N THR A 110 -15.68 0.60 -21.44
CA THR A 110 -16.43 1.87 -21.49
C THR A 110 -16.07 2.69 -22.72
N PHE A 111 -14.80 2.68 -23.13
CA PHE A 111 -14.29 3.54 -24.20
C PHE A 111 -14.18 2.83 -25.55
N PHE A 112 -14.17 1.50 -25.59
CA PHE A 112 -14.15 0.71 -26.81
C PHE A 112 -15.52 0.11 -27.14
N GLU A 113 -15.86 0.08 -28.41
CA GLU A 113 -17.04 -0.59 -28.96
C GLU A 113 -16.67 -1.29 -30.25
N TYR A 114 -16.93 -2.59 -30.35
CA TYR A 114 -16.62 -3.38 -31.55
C TYR A 114 -15.16 -3.21 -32.03
N GLY A 115 -14.21 -3.03 -31.10
CA GLY A 115 -12.79 -2.83 -31.39
C GLY A 115 -12.40 -1.39 -31.77
N LYS A 116 -13.34 -0.44 -31.82
CA LYS A 116 -13.06 0.98 -32.08
C LYS A 116 -13.20 1.82 -30.82
N LEU A 117 -12.35 2.83 -30.69
CA LEU A 117 -12.42 3.80 -29.61
C LEU A 117 -13.58 4.77 -29.88
N LYS A 118 -14.53 4.89 -28.94
CA LYS A 118 -15.65 5.84 -29.02
C LYS A 118 -15.19 7.29 -28.87
N SER A 119 -14.31 7.51 -27.90
CA SER A 119 -13.80 8.84 -27.57
C SER A 119 -12.48 8.73 -26.80
N ILE A 120 -11.61 9.71 -26.98
CA ILE A 120 -10.37 9.82 -26.23
C ILE A 120 -10.70 10.33 -24.81
N PRO A 121 -10.34 9.59 -23.74
CA PRO A 121 -10.65 10.02 -22.39
C PRO A 121 -9.99 11.36 -22.02
N VAL A 122 -10.76 12.27 -21.43
CA VAL A 122 -10.24 13.56 -20.94
C VAL A 122 -9.31 13.36 -19.73
N GLN A 123 -9.63 12.41 -18.86
CA GLN A 123 -8.84 12.09 -17.67
C GLN A 123 -7.55 11.35 -18.04
N ARG A 124 -6.39 11.92 -17.69
CA ARG A 124 -5.06 11.38 -18.03
C ARG A 124 -4.90 9.90 -17.68
N LYS A 125 -5.26 9.48 -16.47
CA LYS A 125 -5.11 8.07 -16.03
C LYS A 125 -5.93 7.07 -16.87
N LYS A 126 -7.16 7.43 -17.26
CA LYS A 126 -7.99 6.58 -18.14
C LYS A 126 -7.47 6.58 -19.57
N ARG A 127 -6.99 7.72 -20.03
CA ARG A 127 -6.35 7.85 -21.34
C ARG A 127 -5.10 6.97 -21.43
N ASP A 128 -4.25 6.97 -20.41
CA ASP A 128 -3.06 6.10 -20.37
C ASP A 128 -3.44 4.61 -20.48
N ILE A 129 -4.53 4.17 -19.85
CA ILE A 129 -5.05 2.78 -19.98
C ILE A 129 -5.44 2.49 -21.42
N VAL A 130 -6.26 3.37 -22.02
CA VAL A 130 -6.71 3.23 -23.42
C VAL A 130 -5.53 3.23 -24.39
N LEU A 131 -4.58 4.15 -24.22
CA LEU A 131 -3.39 4.23 -25.06
C LEU A 131 -2.55 2.97 -24.93
N ARG A 132 -2.31 2.47 -23.71
CA ARG A 132 -1.58 1.21 -23.51
C ARG A 132 -2.28 0.03 -24.19
N GLU A 133 -3.60 0.02 -24.26
CA GLU A 133 -4.35 -1.00 -25.00
C GLU A 133 -4.08 -0.90 -26.52
N ILE A 134 -4.17 0.29 -27.10
CA ILE A 134 -3.86 0.52 -28.53
C ILE A 134 -2.39 0.19 -28.82
N ALA A 135 -1.50 0.52 -27.89
CA ALA A 135 -0.06 0.32 -28.03
C ALA A 135 0.33 -1.17 -28.19
N LYS A 136 -0.52 -2.12 -27.75
CA LYS A 136 -0.29 -3.57 -27.91
C LYS A 136 -0.18 -4.02 -29.36
N VAL A 137 -0.65 -3.24 -30.33
CA VAL A 137 -0.49 -3.51 -31.77
C VAL A 137 0.95 -3.29 -32.24
N PHE A 138 1.75 -2.52 -31.50
CA PHE A 138 3.15 -2.26 -31.85
C PHE A 138 4.08 -3.28 -31.17
N GLU A 139 5.12 -3.68 -31.89
CA GLU A 139 6.14 -4.62 -31.45
C GLU A 139 7.26 -3.86 -30.69
N PRO A 140 7.64 -4.31 -29.47
CA PRO A 140 8.78 -3.75 -28.76
C PRO A 140 10.08 -3.83 -29.57
N GLY A 141 10.94 -2.81 -29.46
CA GLY A 141 12.22 -2.74 -30.17
C GLY A 141 12.13 -2.42 -31.68
N LYS A 142 10.93 -2.44 -32.28
CA LYS A 142 10.71 -2.06 -33.68
C LYS A 142 10.53 -0.56 -33.83
N ARG A 143 11.08 0.00 -34.91
CA ARG A 143 10.87 1.39 -35.29
C ARG A 143 9.85 1.48 -36.41
N TYR A 144 8.87 2.35 -36.22
CA TYR A 144 7.77 2.63 -37.13
C TYR A 144 7.91 4.04 -37.68
N THR A 145 7.64 4.21 -38.96
CA THR A 145 7.47 5.53 -39.56
C THR A 145 6.18 6.19 -39.07
N GLU A 146 6.10 7.51 -39.18
CA GLU A 146 4.87 8.24 -38.87
C GLU A 146 3.64 7.70 -39.61
N LYS A 147 3.82 7.26 -40.87
CA LYS A 147 2.76 6.70 -41.70
C LYS A 147 2.27 5.35 -41.16
N GLU A 148 3.19 4.47 -40.77
CA GLU A 148 2.84 3.16 -40.19
C GLU A 148 2.11 3.32 -38.86
N VAL A 149 2.55 4.26 -38.00
CA VAL A 149 1.87 4.57 -36.74
C VAL A 149 0.45 5.08 -37.00
N ASN A 150 0.27 5.98 -37.97
CA ASN A 150 -1.04 6.50 -38.30
C ASN A 150 -2.00 5.41 -38.79
N ILE A 151 -1.53 4.51 -39.65
CA ILE A 151 -2.34 3.40 -40.17
C ILE A 151 -2.74 2.48 -39.02
N ALA A 152 -1.81 2.09 -38.15
CA ALA A 152 -2.09 1.23 -37.01
C ALA A 152 -3.10 1.86 -36.03
N ILE A 153 -3.06 3.18 -35.83
CA ILE A 153 -4.03 3.88 -34.97
C ILE A 153 -5.39 4.04 -35.67
N ALA A 154 -5.42 4.22 -36.98
CA ALA A 154 -6.65 4.45 -37.75
C ALA A 154 -7.62 3.26 -37.67
N ASP A 155 -7.12 2.05 -37.40
CA ASP A 155 -7.97 0.88 -37.12
C ASP A 155 -8.83 1.07 -35.86
N PHE A 156 -8.38 1.91 -34.92
CA PHE A 156 -9.04 2.18 -33.65
C PHE A 156 -9.79 3.51 -33.59
N HIS A 157 -9.24 4.58 -34.17
CA HIS A 157 -9.82 5.93 -34.10
C HIS A 157 -9.34 6.85 -35.22
N ASP A 158 -10.25 7.66 -35.77
CA ASP A 158 -9.94 8.55 -36.91
C ASP A 158 -9.01 9.72 -36.51
N ASP A 159 -9.05 10.16 -35.25
CA ASP A 159 -8.09 11.14 -34.71
C ASP A 159 -6.75 10.48 -34.31
N PHE A 160 -6.07 9.89 -35.30
CA PHE A 160 -4.76 9.28 -35.12
C PHE A 160 -3.68 10.32 -34.75
N CYS A 161 -3.86 11.58 -35.15
CA CYS A 161 -2.95 12.67 -34.82
C CYS A 161 -2.89 12.92 -33.30
N THR A 162 -4.04 13.00 -32.64
CA THR A 162 -4.12 13.20 -31.19
C THR A 162 -3.58 11.99 -30.45
N ILE A 163 -3.98 10.77 -30.81
CA ILE A 163 -3.49 9.55 -30.15
C ILE A 163 -1.98 9.41 -30.27
N ARG A 164 -1.41 9.64 -31.47
CA ARG A 164 0.04 9.62 -31.68
C ARG A 164 0.77 10.68 -30.86
N ARG A 165 0.19 11.88 -30.71
CA ARG A 165 0.76 12.92 -29.83
C ARG A 165 0.74 12.46 -28.38
N GLU A 166 -0.39 11.91 -27.94
CA GLU A 166 -0.54 11.42 -26.58
C GLU A 166 0.37 10.22 -26.27
N PHE A 167 0.68 9.36 -27.25
CA PHE A 167 1.70 8.32 -27.08
C PHE A 167 3.06 8.88 -26.68
N ILE A 168 3.45 10.03 -27.24
CA ILE A 168 4.69 10.71 -26.86
C ILE A 168 4.52 11.40 -25.51
N CYS A 169 3.41 12.13 -25.28
CA CYS A 169 3.19 12.87 -24.04
C CYS A 169 3.08 11.96 -22.80
N SER A 170 2.51 10.76 -22.96
CA SER A 170 2.42 9.74 -21.91
C SER A 170 3.68 8.90 -21.78
N GLY A 171 4.70 9.12 -22.63
CA GLY A 171 5.97 8.40 -22.59
C GLY A 171 5.89 6.94 -23.05
N ILE A 172 4.80 6.55 -23.71
CA ILE A 172 4.60 5.18 -24.26
C ILE A 172 5.48 4.97 -25.48
N MET A 173 5.65 6.01 -26.31
CA MET A 173 6.54 5.99 -27.47
C MET A 173 7.53 7.14 -27.44
N LYS A 174 8.73 6.90 -27.99
CA LYS A 174 9.69 7.95 -28.33
C LYS A 174 9.64 8.26 -29.81
N ARG A 175 10.00 9.49 -30.17
CA ARG A 175 10.10 9.96 -31.56
C ARG A 175 11.48 10.55 -31.82
N ASP A 176 12.11 10.15 -32.92
CA ASP A 176 13.32 10.80 -33.48
C ASP A 176 13.24 10.83 -35.01
N LYS A 177 13.50 12.00 -35.62
CA LYS A 177 13.57 12.21 -37.09
C LYS A 177 12.48 11.50 -37.91
N ASN A 178 11.24 11.43 -37.38
CA ASN A 178 10.04 10.77 -37.96
C ASN A 178 9.92 9.25 -37.79
N MET A 179 10.78 8.66 -36.97
CA MET A 179 10.66 7.29 -36.48
C MET A 179 10.08 7.30 -35.07
N TYR A 180 9.23 6.31 -34.80
CA TYR A 180 8.52 6.08 -33.55
C TYR A 180 8.85 4.68 -33.06
N TRP A 181 9.04 4.49 -31.76
CA TRP A 181 9.21 3.16 -31.17
C TRP A 181 8.66 3.15 -29.74
N LEU A 182 8.21 1.96 -29.30
CA LEU A 182 7.78 1.75 -27.92
C LEU A 182 8.97 1.94 -26.97
N VAL A 183 8.72 2.57 -25.82
CA VAL A 183 9.70 2.63 -24.73
C VAL A 183 9.66 1.30 -23.99
N GLU A 184 10.82 0.64 -23.87
CA GLU A 184 10.94 -0.53 -23.01
C GLU A 184 10.69 -0.10 -21.56
N GLU A 185 9.73 -0.76 -20.90
CA GLU A 185 9.47 -0.58 -19.46
C GLU A 185 10.52 -1.29 -18.60
#